data_AF-A0A8I1R1Y5-F1
#
_entry.id   AF-A0A8I1R1Y5-F1
#
_cell.length_a   1.000
_cell.length_b   1.000
_cell.length_c   1.000
_cell.angle_alpha   90.00
_cell.angle_beta   90.00
_cell.angle_gamma   90.00
#
_symmetry.space_group_name_H-M   'P 1'
#
loop_
_entity.id
_entity.type
_entity.pdbx_description
1 polymer ?
#
loop_
_entity_poly.entity_id
_entity_poly.type
_entity_poly.pdbx_seq_one_letter_code
_entity_poly.pdbx_strand_id
1 'polypeptide(L)'
;MCNSVIADGRSYDTPRQLAVLLGGQDKLIWQSQNPFVRWPQGKDWRDLDLCLCGINLPATLEKTGLRWRVGDDDPMEHFID
;
A
#
# COMPACT_ATOMS: atom_id res chain seq x y z
N MET A 1 -11.86 -7.03 -1.89
CA MET A 1 -11.39 -5.71 -2.37
C MET A 1 -9.92 -5.58 -1.99
N CYS A 2 -9.12 -4.80 -2.71
CA CYS A 2 -7.70 -4.57 -2.36
C CYS A 2 -7.54 -3.18 -1.76
N ASN A 3 -6.43 -2.95 -1.03
CA ASN A 3 -6.15 -1.63 -0.49
C ASN A 3 -5.84 -0.62 -1.59
N SER A 4 -6.23 0.63 -1.37
CA SER A 4 -5.86 1.80 -2.17
C SER A 4 -5.40 2.94 -1.27
N VAL A 5 -4.53 3.80 -1.80
CA VAL A 5 -4.20 5.09 -1.20
C VAL A 5 -4.73 6.20 -2.10
N ILE A 6 -5.42 7.17 -1.53
CA ILE A 6 -6.02 8.30 -2.24
C ILE A 6 -5.32 9.58 -1.77
N ALA A 7 -4.72 10.30 -2.72
CA ALA A 7 -4.06 11.58 -2.47
C ALA A 7 -4.40 12.54 -3.62
N ASP A 8 -4.77 13.78 -3.30
CA ASP A 8 -5.16 14.81 -4.29
C ASP A 8 -6.23 14.33 -5.28
N GLY A 9 -7.20 13.54 -4.81
CA GLY A 9 -8.28 12.97 -5.63
C GLY A 9 -7.84 11.86 -6.61
N ARG A 10 -6.60 11.38 -6.49
CA ARG A 10 -6.05 10.28 -7.31
C ARG A 10 -5.86 9.02 -6.47
N SER A 11 -6.27 7.87 -7.02
CA SER A 11 -5.99 6.56 -6.44
C SER A 11 -4.60 6.03 -6.83
N TYR A 12 -3.96 5.36 -5.88
CA TYR A 12 -2.70 4.66 -5.98
C TYR A 12 -2.93 3.24 -5.47
N ASP A 13 -2.92 2.27 -6.39
CA ASP A 13 -3.42 0.91 -6.15
C ASP A 13 -2.31 -0.15 -6.19
N THR A 14 -1.09 0.26 -6.57
CA THR A 14 0.09 -0.63 -6.62
C THR A 14 1.27 -0.07 -5.83
N PRO A 15 2.18 -0.93 -5.33
CA PRO A 15 3.40 -0.47 -4.67
C PRO A 15 4.24 0.46 -5.54
N ARG A 16 4.29 0.25 -6.86
CA ARG A 16 4.99 1.15 -7.79
C ARG A 16 4.40 2.55 -7.77
N GLN A 17 3.07 2.66 -7.88
CA GLN A 17 2.37 3.95 -7.85
C GLN A 17 2.56 4.64 -6.51
N LEU A 18 2.42 3.89 -5.41
CA LEU A 18 2.63 4.41 -4.06
C LEU A 18 4.08 4.87 -3.85
N ALA A 19 5.07 4.11 -4.34
CA ALA A 19 6.47 4.53 -4.27
C ALA A 19 6.73 5.84 -5.01
N VAL A 20 6.10 6.05 -6.17
CA VAL A 20 6.20 7.33 -6.90
C VAL A 20 5.63 8.47 -6.06
N LEU A 21 4.45 8.28 -5.45
CA LEU A 21 3.85 9.26 -4.55
C LEU A 21 4.74 9.58 -3.34
N LEU A 22 5.32 8.56 -2.71
CA LEU A 22 6.12 8.72 -1.49
C LEU A 22 7.59 9.11 -1.77
N GLY A 23 7.98 9.24 -3.03
CA GLY A 23 9.34 9.65 -3.43
C GLY A 23 10.40 8.54 -3.36
N GLY A 24 10.00 7.26 -3.37
CA GLY A 24 10.93 6.13 -3.46
C GLY A 24 10.38 4.80 -2.95
N GLN A 25 10.94 3.69 -3.45
CA GLN A 25 10.59 2.34 -2.98
C GLN A 25 11.12 2.05 -1.57
N ASP A 26 12.14 2.77 -1.11
CA ASP A 26 12.70 2.67 0.25
C ASP A 26 11.72 3.13 1.35
N LYS A 27 10.63 3.81 0.94
CA LYS A 27 9.54 4.19 1.83
C LYS A 27 8.59 3.04 2.11
N LEU A 28 8.49 2.08 1.21
CA LEU A 28 7.54 0.97 1.32
C LEU A 28 7.97 0.00 2.42
N ILE A 29 7.04 -0.31 3.32
CA ILE A 29 7.18 -1.36 4.31
C ILE A 29 6.30 -2.52 3.90
N TRP A 30 6.92 -3.64 3.53
CA TRP A 30 6.21 -4.87 3.19
C TRP A 30 5.68 -5.57 4.45
N GLN A 31 4.57 -6.29 4.32
CA GLN A 31 4.10 -7.19 5.38
C GLN A 31 5.17 -8.24 5.72
N SER A 32 5.18 -8.75 6.95
CA SER A 32 6.13 -9.80 7.36
C SER A 32 5.75 -11.20 6.84
N GLN A 33 4.49 -11.37 6.43
CA GLN A 33 3.92 -12.62 5.96
C GLN A 33 3.12 -12.37 4.68
N ASN A 34 3.00 -13.41 3.85
CA ASN A 34 2.21 -13.36 2.63
C ASN A 34 0.71 -13.20 2.95
N PRO A 35 0.06 -12.10 2.54
CA PRO A 35 -1.36 -11.87 2.80
C PRO A 35 -2.28 -12.62 1.82
N PHE A 36 -1.74 -13.26 0.78
CA PHE A 36 -2.50 -13.87 -0.31
C PHE A 36 -2.76 -15.37 -0.08
N VAL A 37 -4.02 -15.74 0.11
CA VAL A 37 -4.47 -17.12 0.42
C VAL A 37 -4.03 -18.15 -0.64
N ARG A 38 -3.93 -17.77 -1.92
CA ARG A 38 -3.59 -18.67 -3.03
C ARG A 38 -2.37 -18.18 -3.82
N TRP A 39 -1.26 -17.95 -3.13
CA TRP A 39 0.00 -17.57 -3.78
C TRP A 39 0.83 -18.80 -4.13
N PRO A 40 1.40 -18.91 -5.36
CA PRO A 40 2.26 -20.02 -5.71
C PRO A 40 3.49 -20.13 -4.79
N GLN A 41 3.79 -21.35 -4.35
CA GLN A 41 4.94 -21.62 -3.49
C GLN A 41 6.24 -21.21 -4.19
N GLY A 42 7.14 -20.55 -3.45
CA GLY A 42 8.45 -20.13 -3.96
C GLY A 42 8.43 -18.88 -4.85
N LYS A 43 7.26 -18.26 -5.09
CA LYS A 43 7.18 -16.96 -5.76
C LYS A 43 7.26 -15.82 -4.75
N ASP A 44 7.97 -14.76 -5.11
CA ASP A 44 7.96 -13.51 -4.32
C ASP A 44 6.62 -12.80 -4.54
N TRP A 45 5.93 -12.51 -3.44
CA TRP A 45 4.66 -11.77 -3.45
C TRP A 45 4.88 -10.24 -3.34
N ARG A 46 6.15 -9.80 -3.31
CA ARG A 46 6.55 -8.39 -3.20
C ARG A 46 6.81 -7.73 -4.56
N ASP A 47 6.02 -8.08 -5.55
CA ASP A 47 6.09 -7.47 -6.88
C ASP A 47 5.41 -6.08 -6.84
N LEU A 48 6.05 -5.09 -7.49
CA LEU A 48 5.65 -3.69 -7.43
C LEU A 48 4.38 -3.39 -8.22
N ASP A 49 3.98 -4.27 -9.14
CA ASP A 49 2.77 -4.11 -9.95
C ASP A 49 1.59 -4.94 -9.43
N LEU A 50 1.73 -5.55 -8.25
CA LEU A 50 0.63 -6.16 -7.51
C LEU A 50 -0.18 -5.12 -6.72
N CYS A 51 -1.22 -5.58 -6.02
CA CYS A 51 -2.00 -4.71 -5.15
C CYS A 51 -1.28 -4.40 -3.83
N LEU A 52 -1.73 -3.33 -3.17
CA LEU A 52 -1.17 -2.85 -1.90
C LEU A 52 -1.42 -3.77 -0.70
N CYS A 53 -2.09 -4.91 -0.84
CA CYS A 53 -2.27 -5.86 0.27
C CYS A 53 -0.93 -6.36 0.82
N GLY A 54 0.10 -6.43 -0.02
CA GLY A 54 1.47 -6.76 0.39
C GLY A 54 2.19 -5.65 1.18
N ILE A 55 1.64 -4.44 1.20
CA ILE A 55 2.22 -3.30 1.91
C ILE A 55 1.56 -3.19 3.28
N ASN A 56 2.37 -2.97 4.30
CA ASN A 56 1.90 -2.47 5.58
C ASN A 56 1.65 -0.96 5.43
N LEU A 57 0.44 -0.61 5.00
CA LEU A 57 0.06 0.77 4.72
C LEU A 57 0.17 1.68 5.95
N PRO A 58 -0.34 1.31 7.15
CA PRO A 58 -0.17 2.13 8.34
C PRO A 58 1.30 2.47 8.61
N ALA A 59 2.18 1.46 8.66
CA ALA A 59 3.59 1.70 8.93
C ALA A 59 4.29 2.49 7.82
N THR A 60 3.92 2.24 6.55
CA THR A 60 4.46 2.95 5.39
C THR A 60 4.09 4.44 5.43
N LEU A 61 2.83 4.76 5.71
CA LEU A 61 2.33 6.13 5.77
C LEU A 61 2.80 6.87 7.03
N GLU A 62 2.88 6.18 8.18
CA GLU A 62 3.49 6.76 9.40
C GLU A 62 4.96 7.15 9.19
N LYS A 63 5.73 6.31 8.46
CA LYS A 63 7.16 6.57 8.17
C LYS A 63 7.38 7.83 7.33
N THR A 64 6.41 8.24 6.52
CA THR A 64 6.56 9.40 5.61
C THR A 64 6.30 10.72 6.30
N GLY A 65 5.70 10.70 7.50
CA GLY A 65 5.32 11.91 8.24
C GLY A 65 4.12 12.65 7.63
N LEU A 66 3.43 12.05 6.66
CA LEU A 66 2.22 12.61 6.06
C LEU A 66 1.03 12.44 7.02
N ARG A 67 0.07 13.37 6.94
CA ARG A 67 -1.23 13.19 7.58
C ARG A 67 -2.06 12.26 6.73
N TRP A 68 -2.63 11.24 7.35
CA TRP A 68 -3.46 10.27 6.67
C TRP A 68 -4.54 9.73 7.58
N ARG A 69 -5.59 9.16 6.98
CA ARG A 69 -6.71 8.50 7.66
C ARG A 69 -7.20 7.30 6.88
N VAL A 70 -7.92 6.40 7.54
CA VAL A 70 -8.67 5.32 6.88
C VAL A 70 -10.03 5.87 6.45
N GLY A 71 -10.58 5.37 5.34
CA GLY A 71 -11.94 5.68 4.89
C GLY A 71 -12.99 5.26 5.90
N ASP A 72 -14.00 6.10 6.10
CA ASP A 72 -15.11 5.80 7.00
C ASP A 72 -16.08 4.77 6.38
N ASP A 73 -16.24 4.81 5.06
CA ASP A 73 -17.14 3.93 4.29
C ASP A 73 -16.45 2.63 3.83
N ASP A 74 -15.15 2.69 3.50
CA ASP A 74 -14.35 1.54 3.09
C ASP A 74 -13.02 1.50 3.88
N PRO A 75 -12.82 0.49 4.76
CA PRO A 75 -11.59 0.34 5.53
C PRO A 75 -10.37 -0.05 4.69
N MET A 76 -10.55 -0.32 3.40
CA MET A 76 -9.47 -0.61 2.44
C MET A 76 -8.94 0.67 1.76
N GLU A 77 -9.60 1.81 1.92
CA GLU A 77 -9.19 3.10 1.38
C GLU A 77 -8.41 3.91 2.43
N HIS A 78 -7.25 4.42 2.05
CA HIS A 78 -6.41 5.27 2.89
C HIS A 78 -6.25 6.65 2.25
N PHE A 79 -6.63 7.70 2.95
CA PHE A 79 -6.58 9.07 2.43
C PHE A 79 -5.36 9.80 3.00
N ILE A 80 -4.63 10.50 2.14
CA ILE A 80 -3.58 11.46 2.53
C ILE A 80 -4.17 12.87 2.38
N ASP A 81 -4.02 13.68 3.43
CA ASP A 81 -4.50 15.07 3.51
C ASP A 81 -3.47 16.09 2.99
#